data_AF-A0A6D2K8D2-F1
#
_entry.id   AF-A0A6D2K8D2-F1
#
_cell.length_a   1.000
_cell.length_b   1.000
_cell.length_c   1.000
_cell.angle_alpha   90.00
_cell.angle_beta   90.00
_cell.angle_gamma   90.00
#
_symmetry.space_group_name_H-M   'P 1'
#
loop_
_entity.id
_entity.type
_entity.pdbx_description
1 polymer ?
#
loop_
_entity_poly.entity_id
_entity_poly.type
_entity_poly.pdbx_seq_one_letter_code
_entity_poly.pdbx_strand_id
1 'polypeptide(L)'
;MLPELQEKRGKPLEDRWNHWLNGFEPGSVVFCAFGTQFFLEKEQFQELCLGMELTGLPFLVAVKPPKGSSTTQEALPEGFEERVKGHCDIPQLADQVLTTRLLAEELEVSVKVQREDSGWFSKESLRDAVISVMDKDGEIGKLVRRNHRTLKETLVSPGLLSGYADKFVEVLENEVHNTKLC
;
A
#
# COMPACT_ATOMS: atom_id res chain seq x y z
N MET A 1 -1.05 33.52 22.66
CA MET A 1 -0.26 32.27 22.72
C MET A 1 -0.94 31.29 21.78
N LEU A 2 -0.31 30.98 20.64
CA LEU A 2 -0.80 29.93 19.75
C LEU A 2 -0.67 28.58 20.48
N PRO A 3 -1.65 27.66 20.38
CA PRO A 3 -1.50 26.34 20.96
C PRO A 3 -0.37 25.61 20.23
N GLU A 4 0.58 25.07 20.98
CA GLU A 4 1.60 24.17 20.46
C GLU A 4 0.90 23.04 19.69
N LEU A 5 1.26 22.88 18.41
CA LEU A 5 0.85 21.74 17.62
C LEU A 5 1.46 20.49 18.24
N GLN A 6 0.72 19.87 19.17
CA GLN A 6 1.02 18.53 19.61
C GLN A 6 1.07 17.64 18.37
N GLU A 7 2.24 17.06 18.08
CA GLU A 7 2.37 15.99 17.12
C GLU A 7 1.32 14.94 17.46
N LYS A 8 0.24 14.90 16.69
CA LYS A 8 -0.73 13.81 16.76
C LYS A 8 0.00 12.58 16.23
N ARG A 9 0.65 11.85 17.15
CA ARG A 9 1.01 10.46 16.96
C ARG A 9 -0.19 9.81 16.30
N GLY A 10 0.00 9.33 15.06
CA GLY A 10 -1.05 8.66 14.31
C GLY A 10 -1.72 7.62 15.21
N LYS A 11 -3.03 7.43 15.06
CA LYS A 11 -3.75 6.38 15.81
C LYS A 11 -2.91 5.10 15.75
N PRO A 12 -2.64 4.43 16.88
CA PRO A 12 -1.92 3.17 16.86
C PRO A 12 -2.57 2.25 15.83
N LEU A 13 -1.75 1.58 15.02
CA LEU A 13 -2.21 0.42 14.27
C LEU A 13 -2.96 -0.49 15.26
N GLU A 14 -4.06 -1.09 14.83
CA GLU A 14 -4.82 -1.99 15.73
C GLU A 14 -3.86 -3.03 16.32
N ASP A 15 -4.01 -3.37 17.60
CA ASP A 15 -3.03 -4.17 18.35
C ASP A 15 -2.65 -5.49 17.66
N ARG A 16 -3.60 -6.09 16.91
CA ARG A 16 -3.35 -7.29 16.09
C ARG A 16 -2.28 -7.08 15.02
N TRP A 17 -2.28 -5.94 14.33
CA TRP A 17 -1.33 -5.64 13.25
C TRP A 17 0.03 -5.33 13.81
N ASN A 18 0.09 -4.58 14.91
CA ASN A 18 1.33 -4.35 15.63
C ASN A 18 1.95 -5.67 16.09
N HIS A 19 1.16 -6.57 16.69
CA HIS A 19 1.66 -7.85 17.16
C HIS A 19 2.18 -8.72 16.01
N TRP A 20 1.42 -8.84 14.92
CA TRP A 20 1.81 -9.65 13.77
C TRP A 20 3.04 -9.08 13.05
N LEU A 21 3.08 -7.78 12.76
CA LEU A 21 4.21 -7.13 12.08
C LEU A 21 5.49 -7.17 12.92
N ASN A 22 5.39 -7.06 14.25
CA ASN A 22 6.54 -7.17 15.15
C ASN A 22 7.17 -8.58 15.17
N GLY A 23 6.52 -9.58 14.58
CA GLY A 23 7.09 -10.92 14.39
C GLY A 23 8.12 -11.02 13.26
N PHE A 24 8.30 -9.96 12.45
CA PHE A 24 9.14 -9.97 11.26
C PHE A 24 10.21 -8.88 11.28
N GLU A 25 11.31 -9.12 10.56
CA GLU A 25 12.39 -8.15 10.43
C GLU A 25 11.95 -6.90 9.66
N PRO A 26 12.46 -5.70 9.98
CA PRO A 26 12.14 -4.48 9.25
C PRO A 26 12.39 -4.61 7.74
N GLY A 27 11.38 -4.26 6.95
CA GLY A 27 11.44 -4.30 5.49
C GLY A 27 11.42 -5.72 4.89
N SER A 28 10.98 -6.73 5.64
CA SER A 28 10.84 -8.11 5.15
C SER A 28 9.41 -8.50 4.74
N VAL A 29 8.40 -7.73 5.12
CA VAL A 29 6.99 -7.98 4.80
C VAL A 29 6.59 -7.28 3.50
N VAL A 30 5.94 -8.02 2.60
CA VAL A 30 5.39 -7.48 1.34
C VAL A 30 3.98 -6.96 1.59
N PHE A 31 3.71 -5.71 1.25
CA PHE A 31 2.35 -5.16 1.24
C PHE A 31 1.87 -4.95 -0.19
N CYS A 32 0.71 -5.53 -0.53
CA CYS A 32 0.09 -5.41 -1.85
C CYS A 32 -1.34 -4.90 -1.69
N ALA A 33 -1.70 -3.84 -2.43
CA ALA A 33 -3.01 -3.21 -2.39
C ALA A 33 -3.50 -2.89 -3.80
N PHE A 34 -4.76 -3.24 -4.11
CA PHE A 34 -5.35 -3.05 -5.45
C PHE A 34 -6.24 -1.82 -5.56
N GLY A 35 -6.51 -1.16 -4.44
CA GLY A 35 -7.35 0.01 -4.42
C GLY A 35 -8.84 -0.33 -4.43
N THR A 36 -9.69 0.63 -4.07
CA THR A 36 -11.15 0.41 -4.03
C THR A 36 -11.81 0.38 -5.41
N GLN A 37 -11.14 0.87 -6.45
CA GLN A 37 -11.70 1.02 -7.78
C GLN A 37 -11.44 -0.19 -8.70
N PHE A 38 -10.71 -1.21 -8.21
CA PHE A 38 -10.29 -2.36 -9.01
C PHE A 38 -10.88 -3.66 -8.46
N PHE A 39 -11.50 -4.44 -9.35
CA PHE A 39 -12.03 -5.77 -9.04
C PHE A 39 -11.31 -6.80 -9.91
N LEU A 40 -10.71 -7.80 -9.26
CA LEU A 40 -10.08 -8.93 -9.94
C LEU A 40 -11.13 -9.96 -10.37
N GLU A 41 -10.90 -10.62 -11.49
CA GLU A 41 -11.57 -11.90 -11.78
C GLU A 41 -11.02 -12.96 -10.81
N LYS A 42 -11.81 -14.00 -10.53
CA LYS A 42 -11.45 -15.04 -9.55
C LYS A 42 -10.13 -15.71 -9.90
N GLU A 43 -9.92 -16.04 -11.17
CA GLU A 43 -8.71 -16.70 -11.66
C GLU A 43 -7.47 -15.81 -11.46
N GLN A 44 -7.59 -14.51 -11.73
CA GLN A 44 -6.48 -13.57 -11.54
C GLN A 44 -6.17 -13.37 -10.05
N PHE A 45 -7.20 -13.36 -9.20
CA PHE A 45 -7.03 -13.33 -7.75
C PHE A 45 -6.30 -14.58 -7.23
N GLN A 46 -6.56 -15.74 -7.81
CA GLN A 46 -5.84 -16.97 -7.45
C GLN A 46 -4.38 -16.94 -7.89
N GLU A 47 -4.07 -16.43 -9.09
CA GLU A 47 -2.68 -16.23 -9.52
C GLU A 47 -1.93 -15.21 -8.64
N LEU A 48 -2.61 -14.17 -8.16
CA LEU A 48 -2.07 -13.25 -7.15
C LEU A 48 -1.71 -14.01 -5.86
N CYS A 49 -2.63 -14.78 -5.31
CA CYS A 49 -2.41 -15.52 -4.06
C CYS A 49 -1.23 -16.50 -4.21
N LEU A 50 -1.25 -17.31 -5.27
CA LEU A 50 -0.21 -18.28 -5.55
C LEU A 50 1.15 -17.61 -5.83
N GLY A 51 1.17 -16.46 -6.50
CA GLY A 51 2.41 -15.73 -6.75
C GLY A 51 3.05 -15.23 -5.47
N MET A 52 2.25 -14.72 -4.53
CA MET A 52 2.72 -14.31 -3.21
C MET A 52 3.20 -15.51 -2.39
N GLU A 53 2.46 -16.63 -2.40
CA GLU A 53 2.88 -17.90 -1.78
C GLU A 53 4.24 -18.36 -2.30
N LEU A 54 4.47 -18.32 -3.61
CA LEU A 54 5.71 -18.73 -4.24
C LEU A 54 6.93 -17.87 -3.87
N THR A 55 6.73 -16.67 -3.32
CA THR A 55 7.86 -15.85 -2.84
C THR A 55 8.47 -16.40 -1.55
N GLY A 56 7.69 -17.14 -0.76
CA GLY A 56 8.09 -17.57 0.58
C GLY A 56 8.27 -16.42 1.58
N LEU A 57 7.87 -15.20 1.23
CA LEU A 57 7.98 -14.02 2.09
C LEU A 57 6.70 -13.81 2.88
N PRO A 58 6.77 -13.18 4.07
CA PRO A 58 5.56 -12.75 4.76
C PRO A 58 4.87 -11.64 3.98
N PHE A 59 3.54 -11.70 3.87
CA PHE A 59 2.80 -10.74 3.05
C PHE A 59 1.44 -10.34 3.62
N LEU A 60 1.03 -9.13 3.24
CA LEU A 60 -0.28 -8.55 3.45
C LEU A 60 -0.91 -8.20 2.11
N VAL A 61 -2.05 -8.83 1.78
CA VAL A 61 -2.80 -8.53 0.55
C VAL A 61 -4.11 -7.87 0.91
N ALA A 62 -4.23 -6.61 0.54
CA ALA A 62 -5.43 -5.82 0.68
C ALA A 62 -6.18 -5.85 -0.66
N VAL A 63 -7.36 -6.48 -0.69
CA VAL A 63 -8.11 -6.70 -1.93
C VAL A 63 -9.60 -6.82 -1.65
N LYS A 64 -10.42 -6.38 -2.60
CA LYS A 64 -11.87 -6.62 -2.57
C LYS A 64 -12.18 -8.08 -2.95
N PRO A 65 -13.33 -8.62 -2.54
CA PRO A 65 -13.82 -9.87 -3.11
C PRO A 65 -13.78 -9.81 -4.64
N PRO A 66 -13.19 -10.81 -5.31
CA PRO A 66 -13.15 -10.83 -6.76
C PRO A 66 -14.55 -10.97 -7.35
N LYS A 67 -14.70 -10.62 -8.62
CA LYS A 67 -16.00 -10.68 -9.30
C LYS A 67 -16.60 -12.07 -9.20
N GLY A 68 -17.90 -12.13 -8.95
CA GLY A 68 -18.64 -13.38 -8.79
C GLY A 68 -18.42 -14.08 -7.44
N SER A 69 -17.65 -13.51 -6.52
CA SER A 69 -17.47 -14.04 -5.15
C SER A 69 -18.08 -13.08 -4.13
N SER A 70 -18.74 -13.61 -3.09
CA SER A 70 -19.34 -12.77 -2.05
C SER A 70 -18.30 -12.33 -1.02
N THR A 71 -17.28 -13.16 -0.82
CA THR A 71 -16.14 -12.91 0.07
C THR A 71 -14.81 -13.25 -0.61
N THR A 72 -13.72 -12.72 -0.08
CA THR A 72 -12.37 -13.04 -0.56
C THR A 72 -12.01 -14.51 -0.28
N GLN A 73 -12.50 -15.04 0.85
CA GLN A 73 -12.27 -16.41 1.31
C GLN A 73 -12.81 -17.45 0.31
N GLU A 74 -13.99 -17.23 -0.26
CA GLU A 74 -14.61 -18.11 -1.28
C GLU A 74 -13.79 -18.23 -2.57
N ALA A 75 -12.91 -17.27 -2.83
CA ALA A 75 -12.11 -17.21 -4.04
C ALA A 75 -10.68 -17.72 -3.85
N LEU A 76 -10.28 -18.06 -2.62
CA LEU A 76 -8.93 -18.52 -2.33
C LEU A 76 -8.61 -19.83 -3.08
N PRO A 77 -7.34 -20.05 -3.45
CA PRO A 77 -6.91 -21.36 -3.92
C PRO A 77 -7.16 -22.44 -2.86
N GLU A 78 -7.44 -23.67 -3.30
CA GLU A 78 -7.67 -24.78 -2.38
C GLU A 78 -6.47 -24.98 -1.45
N GLY A 79 -6.74 -25.14 -0.14
CA GLY A 79 -5.73 -25.35 0.90
C GLY A 79 -4.79 -24.16 1.16
N PHE A 80 -5.03 -23.00 0.55
CA PHE A 80 -4.13 -21.85 0.63
C PHE A 80 -3.88 -21.40 2.07
N GLU A 81 -4.93 -21.19 2.86
CA GLU A 81 -4.83 -20.66 4.22
C GLU A 81 -3.94 -21.51 5.13
N GLU A 82 -3.98 -22.83 5.00
CA GLU A 82 -3.11 -23.72 5.78
C GLU A 82 -1.65 -23.66 5.32
N ARG A 83 -1.40 -23.48 4.01
CA ARG A 83 -0.02 -23.37 3.47
C ARG A 83 0.66 -22.07 3.86
N VAL A 84 -0.09 -20.98 4.01
CA VAL A 84 0.47 -19.65 4.33
C VAL A 84 0.28 -19.23 5.79
N LYS A 85 -0.15 -20.17 6.63
CA LYS A 85 -0.52 -19.93 8.03
C LYS A 85 0.63 -19.28 8.81
N GLY A 86 0.33 -18.15 9.46
CA GLY A 86 1.30 -17.40 10.26
C GLY A 86 2.26 -16.52 9.45
N HIS A 87 2.20 -16.56 8.11
CA HIS A 87 3.05 -15.72 7.23
C HIS A 87 2.21 -14.85 6.28
N CYS A 88 0.88 -15.04 6.29
CA CYS A 88 -0.07 -14.27 5.50
C CYS A 88 -1.17 -13.70 6.40
N ASP A 89 -1.57 -12.46 6.10
CA ASP A 89 -2.85 -11.93 6.53
C ASP A 89 -3.51 -11.19 5.34
N ILE A 90 -4.82 -11.36 5.18
CA ILE A 90 -5.63 -10.79 4.08
C ILE A 90 -6.68 -9.88 4.70
N PRO A 91 -6.33 -8.64 5.06
CA PRO A 91 -7.28 -7.72 5.63
C PRO A 91 -8.27 -7.20 4.58
N GLN A 92 -9.56 -7.21 4.95
CA GLN A 92 -10.55 -6.36 4.30
C GLN A 92 -10.33 -4.91 4.73
N LEU A 93 -9.47 -4.20 4.00
CA LEU A 93 -9.24 -2.76 4.18
C LEU A 93 -10.19 -1.97 3.28
N ALA A 94 -11.06 -1.17 3.92
CA ALA A 94 -12.13 -0.41 3.26
C ALA A 94 -11.62 0.72 2.35
N ASP A 95 -10.45 1.30 2.67
CA ASP A 95 -9.86 2.38 1.88
C ASP A 95 -8.43 2.02 1.46
N GLN A 96 -8.31 1.68 0.19
CA GLN A 96 -7.06 1.53 -0.51
C GLN A 96 -7.13 2.48 -1.69
N VAL A 97 -6.31 3.52 -1.71
CA VAL A 97 -6.19 4.38 -2.90
C VAL A 97 -4.71 4.64 -3.10
N LEU A 98 -4.13 4.04 -4.14
CA LEU A 98 -2.84 4.46 -4.66
C LEU A 98 -2.91 4.47 -6.19
N THR A 99 -2.50 5.60 -6.77
CA THR A 99 -2.43 5.79 -8.23
C THR A 99 -1.17 5.09 -8.77
N THR A 100 -1.33 3.93 -9.40
CA THR A 100 -0.23 3.07 -9.89
C THR A 100 0.71 3.78 -10.87
N ARG A 101 0.19 4.67 -11.72
CA ARG A 101 0.99 5.33 -12.76
C ARG A 101 2.05 6.29 -12.19
N LEU A 102 1.62 7.17 -11.28
CA LEU A 102 2.51 8.11 -10.59
C LEU A 102 3.61 7.36 -9.82
N LEU A 103 3.25 6.26 -9.14
CA LEU A 103 4.19 5.50 -8.31
C LEU A 103 5.20 4.65 -9.10
N ALA A 104 4.83 4.13 -10.27
CA ALA A 104 5.70 3.25 -11.06
C ALA A 104 6.50 4.00 -12.14
N GLU A 105 5.86 4.94 -12.84
CA GLU A 105 6.45 5.59 -14.02
C GLU A 105 7.16 6.90 -13.67
N GLU A 106 6.62 7.68 -12.72
CA GLU A 106 7.15 9.02 -12.42
C GLU A 106 8.03 9.04 -11.18
N LEU A 107 7.61 8.31 -10.13
CA LEU A 107 8.32 8.29 -8.85
C LEU A 107 9.25 7.07 -8.70
N GLU A 108 9.16 6.07 -9.59
CA GLU A 108 9.96 4.84 -9.57
C GLU A 108 10.03 4.17 -8.17
N VAL A 109 8.95 4.31 -7.39
CA VAL A 109 8.81 3.73 -6.05
C VAL A 109 8.18 2.34 -6.11
N SER A 110 7.91 1.81 -7.30
CA SER A 110 7.30 0.50 -7.45
C SER A 110 7.74 -0.15 -8.74
N VAL A 111 7.66 -1.49 -8.80
CA VAL A 111 7.92 -2.25 -10.02
C VAL A 111 6.59 -2.62 -10.66
N LYS A 112 6.51 -2.41 -11.97
CA LYS A 112 5.38 -2.89 -12.76
C LYS A 112 5.53 -4.39 -13.00
N VAL A 113 4.56 -5.17 -12.53
CA VAL A 113 4.46 -6.60 -12.87
C VAL A 113 4.23 -6.70 -14.37
N GLN A 114 4.98 -7.56 -15.06
CA GLN A 114 4.77 -7.83 -16.47
C GLN A 114 3.36 -8.39 -16.68
N ARG A 115 2.68 -7.87 -17.69
CA ARG A 115 1.30 -8.23 -18.04
C ARG A 115 1.22 -8.53 -19.52
N GLU A 116 0.33 -9.45 -19.86
CA GLU A 116 -0.10 -9.69 -21.24
C GLU A 116 -0.95 -8.51 -21.76
N ASP A 117 -1.23 -8.49 -23.06
CA ASP A 117 -2.09 -7.47 -23.69
C ASP A 117 -3.52 -7.46 -23.12
N SER A 118 -3.96 -8.59 -22.57
CA SER A 118 -5.22 -8.75 -21.84
C SER A 118 -5.24 -8.04 -20.48
N GLY A 119 -4.06 -7.59 -19.99
CA GLY A 119 -3.85 -7.10 -18.64
C GLY A 119 -3.58 -8.21 -17.61
N TRP A 120 -3.58 -9.48 -18.03
CA TRP A 120 -3.33 -10.65 -17.19
C TRP A 120 -1.87 -10.73 -16.71
N PHE A 121 -1.64 -11.24 -15.50
CA PHE A 121 -0.31 -11.62 -15.01
C PHE A 121 -0.30 -13.03 -14.40
N SER A 122 0.80 -13.76 -14.59
CA SER A 122 1.00 -15.06 -13.94
C SER A 122 1.61 -14.94 -12.55
N LYS A 123 1.41 -15.98 -11.72
CA LYS A 123 2.02 -16.13 -10.40
C LYS A 123 3.55 -16.09 -10.45
N GLU A 124 4.18 -16.63 -11.50
CA GLU A 124 5.62 -16.60 -11.68
C GLU A 124 6.11 -15.18 -11.97
N SER A 125 5.43 -14.46 -12.86
CA SER A 125 5.76 -13.06 -13.19
C SER A 125 5.60 -12.15 -11.97
N LEU A 126 4.55 -12.38 -11.18
CA LEU A 126 4.34 -11.66 -9.92
C LEU A 126 5.44 -11.98 -8.90
N ARG A 127 5.73 -13.27 -8.69
CA ARG A 127 6.80 -13.72 -7.79
C ARG A 127 8.12 -13.05 -8.15
N ASP A 128 8.52 -13.09 -9.41
CA ASP A 128 9.80 -12.55 -9.86
C ASP A 128 9.90 -11.04 -9.65
N ALA A 129 8.80 -10.31 -9.90
CA ALA A 129 8.71 -8.89 -9.60
C ALA A 129 8.86 -8.60 -8.09
N VAL A 130 8.18 -9.37 -7.24
CA VAL A 130 8.28 -9.21 -5.78
C VAL A 130 9.69 -9.52 -5.29
N ILE A 131 10.28 -10.65 -5.71
CA ILE A 131 11.65 -11.03 -5.33
C ILE A 131 12.66 -9.98 -5.76
N SER A 132 12.52 -9.42 -6.97
CA SER A 132 13.39 -8.36 -7.46
C SER A 132 13.37 -7.08 -6.60
N VAL A 133 12.20 -6.70 -6.08
CA VAL A 133 12.07 -5.57 -5.15
C VAL A 133 12.63 -5.90 -3.76
N MET A 134 12.40 -7.13 -3.31
CA MET A 134 12.76 -7.57 -1.96
C MET A 134 14.24 -7.97 -1.82
N ASP A 135 14.93 -8.20 -2.94
CA ASP A 135 16.38 -8.39 -2.97
C ASP A 135 17.09 -7.13 -2.43
N LYS A 136 17.83 -7.30 -1.32
CA LYS A 136 18.55 -6.22 -0.64
C LYS A 136 19.78 -5.77 -1.44
N ASP A 137 20.39 -6.70 -2.16
CA ASP A 137 21.63 -6.51 -2.89
C ASP A 137 21.39 -6.25 -4.39
N GLY A 138 20.20 -6.57 -4.88
CA GLY A 138 19.73 -6.28 -6.22
C GLY A 138 19.59 -4.78 -6.51
N GLU A 139 19.95 -4.40 -7.74
CA GLU A 139 19.87 -3.01 -8.21
C GLU A 139 18.45 -2.45 -8.16
N ILE A 140 17.45 -3.28 -8.51
CA ILE A 140 16.04 -2.88 -8.48
C ILE A 140 15.57 -2.59 -7.06
N GLY A 141 15.82 -3.50 -6.11
CA GLY A 141 15.47 -3.28 -4.71
C GLY A 141 16.15 -2.04 -4.13
N LYS A 142 17.44 -1.82 -4.42
CA LYS A 142 18.19 -0.62 -3.98
C LYS A 142 17.56 0.66 -4.55
N LEU A 143 17.22 0.66 -5.83
CA LEU A 143 16.58 1.78 -6.52
C LEU A 143 15.23 2.11 -5.87
N VAL A 144 14.33 1.12 -5.75
CA VAL A 144 12.99 1.29 -5.19
C VAL A 144 13.05 1.81 -3.75
N ARG A 145 13.92 1.24 -2.90
CA ARG A 145 14.07 1.69 -1.49
C ARG A 145 14.60 3.11 -1.39
N ARG A 146 15.54 3.50 -2.26
CA ARG A 146 16.07 4.87 -2.33
C ARG A 146 14.97 5.84 -2.74
N ASN A 147 14.21 5.51 -3.78
CA ASN A 147 13.12 6.35 -4.26
C ASN A 147 12.00 6.49 -3.21
N HIS A 148 11.65 5.40 -2.50
CA HIS A 148 10.72 5.44 -1.37
C HIS A 148 11.17 6.44 -0.29
N ARG A 149 12.48 6.47 0.02
CA ARG A 149 13.03 7.40 1.00
C ARG A 149 12.91 8.84 0.53
N THR A 150 13.31 9.13 -0.71
CA THR A 150 13.19 10.47 -1.30
C THR A 150 11.73 10.95 -1.32
N LEU A 151 10.80 10.08 -1.71
CA LEU A 151 9.37 10.39 -1.71
C LEU A 151 8.86 10.67 -0.29
N LYS A 152 9.23 9.83 0.68
CA LYS A 152 8.86 10.05 2.09
C LYS A 152 9.37 11.39 2.59
N GLU A 153 10.65 11.71 2.36
CA GLU A 153 11.26 12.98 2.76
C GLU A 153 10.56 14.17 2.10
N THR A 154 10.18 14.04 0.83
CA THR A 154 9.44 15.07 0.09
C THR A 154 8.03 15.26 0.66
N LEU A 155 7.29 14.19 0.92
CA LEU A 155 5.91 14.25 1.42
C LEU A 155 5.81 14.82 2.84
N VAL A 156 6.81 14.53 3.70
CA VAL A 156 6.88 15.07 5.06
C VAL A 156 7.58 16.43 5.12
N SER A 157 8.06 16.95 3.98
CA SER A 157 8.74 18.25 3.96
C SER A 157 7.77 19.38 4.34
N PRO A 158 8.21 20.32 5.21
CA PRO A 158 7.41 21.48 5.55
C PRO A 158 7.04 22.28 4.29
N GLY A 159 5.76 22.65 4.17
CA GLY A 159 5.26 23.47 3.05
C GLY A 159 4.51 22.73 1.95
N LEU A 160 4.75 21.43 1.74
CA LEU A 160 4.02 20.66 0.71
C LEU A 160 2.58 20.34 1.14
N LEU A 161 2.38 19.85 2.36
CA LEU A 161 1.04 19.55 2.90
C LEU A 161 0.57 20.62 3.88
N SER A 162 1.47 21.04 4.78
CA SER A 162 1.16 22.07 5.77
C SER A 162 0.93 23.42 5.09
N GLY A 163 1.79 23.83 4.15
CA GLY A 163 1.72 25.17 3.55
C GLY A 163 0.40 25.46 2.82
N TYR A 164 -0.18 24.47 2.15
CA TYR A 164 -1.51 24.64 1.53
C TYR A 164 -2.62 24.70 2.56
N ALA A 165 -2.57 23.85 3.59
CA ALA A 165 -3.56 23.87 4.68
C ALA A 165 -3.48 25.17 5.48
N ASP A 166 -2.27 25.61 5.83
CA ASP A 166 -1.99 26.84 6.57
C ASP A 166 -2.51 28.06 5.80
N LYS A 167 -2.22 28.13 4.49
CA LYS A 167 -2.73 29.21 3.62
C LYS A 167 -4.25 29.19 3.47
N PHE A 168 -4.85 28.00 3.40
CA PHE A 168 -6.31 27.85 3.35
C PHE A 168 -6.95 28.31 4.66
N VAL A 169 -6.40 27.93 5.81
CA VAL A 169 -6.85 28.37 7.13
C VAL A 169 -6.71 29.89 7.27
N GLU A 170 -5.57 30.46 6.87
CA GLU A 170 -5.35 31.91 6.87
C GLU A 170 -6.42 32.66 6.06
N VAL A 171 -6.75 32.17 4.87
CA VAL A 171 -7.82 32.76 4.03
C VAL A 171 -9.18 32.66 4.74
N LEU A 172 -9.52 31.53 5.33
CA LEU A 172 -10.79 31.37 6.06
C LEU A 172 -10.88 32.27 7.29
N GLU A 173 -9.80 32.38 8.07
CA GLU A 173 -9.76 33.24 9.25
C GLU A 173 -9.95 34.72 8.88
N ASN A 174 -9.35 35.17 7.78
CA ASN A 174 -9.51 36.53 7.26
C ASN A 174 -10.94 36.81 6.81
N GLU A 175 -11.59 35.88 6.10
CA GLU A 175 -12.98 36.02 5.67
C GLU A 175 -13.97 36.04 6.85
N VAL A 176 -13.75 35.20 7.87
CA VAL A 176 -14.56 35.19 9.10
C VAL A 176 -14.38 36.47 9.92
N HIS A 177 -13.18 37.03 9.98
CA HIS A 177 -12.96 38.32 10.64
C HIS A 177 -13.63 39.47 9.89
N ASN A 178 -13.56 39.47 8.56
CA ASN A 178 -14.20 40.50 7.73
C ASN A 178 -15.73 40.48 7.81
N THR A 179 -16.36 39.32 7.97
CA THR A 179 -17.81 39.20 8.14
C THR A 179 -18.32 39.58 9.53
N LYS A 180 -17.48 39.56 10.56
CA LYS A 180 -17.83 40.03 11.92
C LYS A 180 -17.68 41.55 12.11
N LEU A 181 -17.08 42.25 11.14
CA LEU A 181 -16.88 43.70 11.15
C LEU A 181 -17.98 44.46 10.34
N CYS A 182 -18.99 43.75 9.84
CA CYS A 182 -20.19 44.28 9.19
C CYS A 182 -21.41 44.18 10.10
#